data_AF-A0A6B2GB58-F1
#
_entry.id   AF-A0A6B2GB58-F1
#
_cell.length_a   1.000
_cell.length_b   1.000
_cell.length_c   1.000
_cell.angle_alpha   90.00
_cell.angle_beta   90.00
_cell.angle_gamma   90.00
#
_symmetry.space_group_name_H-M   'P 1'
#
loop_
_entity.id
_entity.type
_entity.pdbx_description
1 polymer ?
#
loop_
_entity_poly.entity_id
_entity_poly.type
_entity_poly.pdbx_seq_one_letter_code
_entity_poly.pdbx_strand_id
1 'polypeptide(L)'
;MMNMTCFEFTDKFLKNIYHHSFSSDYGDFLFNSPKDREDKKGYELTLSLFSRLRMAENIKEYLNPIFNMNSPMKTEISSQNYKSWDHMFMRSTGGDFLDPWEMLRNLKIA
;
A
#
# COMPACT_ATOMS: atom_id res chain seq x y z
N MET A 1 14.52 -14.04 11.82
CA MET A 1 13.80 -14.00 10.53
C MET A 1 12.32 -13.68 10.77
N MET A 2 11.70 -12.77 10.01
CA MET A 2 10.27 -12.41 10.18
C MET A 2 9.36 -13.57 9.73
N ASN A 3 8.31 -13.84 10.51
CA ASN A 3 7.34 -14.88 10.19
C ASN A 3 6.36 -14.43 9.09
N MET A 4 6.38 -15.12 7.94
CA MET A 4 5.59 -14.79 6.75
C MET A 4 4.12 -15.25 6.83
N THR A 5 3.75 -16.10 7.81
CA THR A 5 2.39 -16.66 7.91
C THR A 5 1.46 -15.82 8.79
N CYS A 6 1.96 -14.74 9.40
CA CYS A 6 1.19 -13.90 10.34
C CYS A 6 0.30 -12.86 9.67
N PHE A 7 0.47 -12.59 8.37
CA PHE A 7 -0.29 -11.59 7.64
C PHE A 7 -1.17 -12.24 6.59
N GLU A 8 -2.45 -11.84 6.55
CA GLU A 8 -3.42 -12.30 5.56
C GLU A 8 -3.10 -11.76 4.16
N PHE A 9 -2.35 -10.67 4.07
CA PHE A 9 -2.02 -10.02 2.80
C PHE A 9 -0.56 -10.20 2.37
N THR A 10 -0.30 -10.06 1.06
CA THR A 10 1.03 -10.08 0.44
C THR A 10 1.63 -8.67 0.30
N ASP A 11 2.89 -8.58 -0.13
CA ASP A 11 3.56 -7.30 -0.41
C ASP A 11 2.88 -6.50 -1.54
N LYS A 12 2.15 -7.19 -2.45
CA LYS A 12 1.34 -6.54 -3.50
C LYS A 12 0.29 -5.60 -2.92
N PHE A 13 -0.34 -5.98 -1.80
CA PHE A 13 -1.31 -5.15 -1.10
C PHE A 13 -0.68 -3.85 -0.59
N LEU A 14 0.48 -3.97 0.07
CA LEU A 14 1.21 -2.84 0.61
C LEU A 14 1.70 -1.88 -0.48
N LYS A 15 2.18 -2.41 -1.62
CA LYS A 15 2.56 -1.60 -2.79
C LYS A 15 1.38 -0.83 -3.37
N ASN A 16 0.18 -1.42 -3.44
CA ASN A 16 -1.01 -0.72 -3.93
C ASN A 16 -1.41 0.44 -3.01
N ILE A 17 -1.39 0.22 -1.69
CA ILE A 17 -1.62 1.30 -0.72
C ILE A 17 -0.60 2.42 -0.90
N TYR A 18 0.68 2.06 -1.01
CA TYR A 18 1.77 3.01 -1.20
C TYR A 18 1.63 3.82 -2.49
N HIS A 19 1.26 3.21 -3.61
CA HIS A 19 0.99 3.93 -4.85
C HIS A 19 -0.15 4.95 -4.65
N HIS A 20 -1.26 4.47 -4.10
CA HIS A 20 -2.47 5.29 -3.99
C HIS A 20 -2.40 6.36 -2.91
N SER A 21 -1.46 6.30 -1.97
CA SER A 21 -1.18 7.41 -1.06
C SER A 21 -0.62 8.65 -1.76
N PHE A 22 -0.11 8.53 -2.99
CA PHE A 22 0.43 9.64 -3.77
C PHE A 22 -0.34 9.91 -5.08
N SER A 23 -1.09 8.94 -5.60
CA SER A 23 -1.86 9.10 -6.85
C SER A 23 -2.99 10.14 -6.76
N SER A 24 -3.52 10.37 -5.56
CA SER A 24 -4.77 11.11 -5.33
C SER A 24 -6.02 10.54 -6.02
N ASP A 25 -6.00 9.28 -6.49
CA ASP A 25 -7.14 8.63 -7.15
C ASP A 25 -8.32 8.34 -6.19
N TYR A 26 -8.04 8.25 -4.88
CA TYR A 26 -9.01 7.89 -3.84
C TYR A 26 -8.93 8.87 -2.68
N GLY A 27 -10.06 9.03 -1.97
CA GLY A 27 -10.17 10.00 -0.88
C GLY A 27 -9.56 9.58 0.45
N ASP A 28 -9.07 8.34 0.58
CA ASP A 28 -8.60 7.81 1.87
C ASP A 28 -7.37 8.56 2.41
N PHE A 29 -6.56 9.17 1.54
CA PHE A 29 -5.31 9.85 1.90
C PHE A 29 -5.27 11.35 1.54
N LEU A 30 -6.39 11.97 1.16
CA LEU A 30 -6.41 13.36 0.66
C LEU A 30 -6.53 14.44 1.74
N PHE A 31 -7.01 14.10 2.93
CA PHE A 31 -7.39 15.07 3.96
C PHE A 31 -6.52 14.96 5.20
N ASN A 32 -6.30 16.09 5.88
CA ASN A 32 -5.40 16.14 7.05
C ASN A 32 -6.07 15.73 8.36
N SER A 33 -7.41 15.67 8.39
CA SER A 33 -8.17 15.21 9.54
C SER A 33 -9.57 14.73 9.13
N PRO A 34 -10.27 13.95 9.97
CA PRO A 34 -11.67 13.60 9.74
C PRO A 34 -12.57 14.84 9.61
N LYS A 35 -12.30 15.90 10.38
CA LYS A 35 -13.04 17.17 10.30
C LYS A 35 -12.84 17.85 8.94
N ASP A 36 -11.60 17.98 8.48
CA ASP A 36 -11.29 18.57 7.16
C ASP A 36 -11.97 17.79 6.02
N ARG A 37 -12.03 16.45 6.16
CA ARG A 37 -12.74 15.58 5.22
C ARG A 37 -14.25 15.86 5.21
N GLU A 38 -14.88 16.01 6.36
CA GLU A 38 -16.31 16.32 6.47
C GLU A 38 -16.62 17.72 5.92
N ASP A 39 -15.87 18.73 6.35
CA ASP A 39 -16.05 20.13 5.95
C ASP A 39 -15.95 20.28 4.40
N LYS A 40 -15.12 19.46 3.75
CA LYS A 40 -14.93 19.42 2.29
C LYS A 40 -15.80 18.40 1.56
N LYS A 41 -16.74 17.72 2.24
CA LYS A 41 -17.62 16.68 1.66
C LYS A 41 -16.83 15.54 0.99
N GLY A 42 -15.71 15.16 1.60
CA GLY A 42 -14.80 14.17 1.04
C GLY A 42 -15.42 12.78 0.96
N TYR A 43 -16.38 12.42 1.81
CA TYR A 43 -17.05 11.11 1.73
C TYR A 43 -17.98 11.01 0.52
N GLU A 44 -18.58 12.12 0.11
CA GLU A 44 -19.52 12.20 -1.02
C GLU A 44 -18.82 12.41 -2.35
N LEU A 45 -17.69 13.15 -2.34
CA LEU A 45 -16.99 13.57 -3.55
C LEU A 45 -15.88 12.62 -3.98
N THR A 46 -15.57 11.59 -3.20
CA THR A 46 -14.45 10.67 -3.49
C THR A 46 -14.84 9.21 -3.30
N LEU A 47 -14.12 8.32 -3.97
CA LEU A 47 -14.21 6.88 -3.78
C LEU A 47 -13.19 6.41 -2.72
N SER A 48 -13.50 5.30 -2.06
CA SER A 48 -12.54 4.63 -1.17
C SER A 48 -11.75 3.56 -1.90
N LEU A 49 -10.42 3.65 -1.81
CA LEU A 49 -9.45 2.64 -2.23
C LEU A 49 -9.82 1.27 -1.64
N PHE A 50 -10.12 1.23 -0.34
CA PHE A 50 -10.41 -0.05 0.31
C PHE A 50 -11.72 -0.67 -0.18
N SER A 51 -12.68 0.13 -0.63
CA SER A 51 -13.86 -0.40 -1.32
C SER A 51 -13.49 -1.09 -2.63
N ARG A 52 -12.54 -0.54 -3.40
CA ARG A 52 -12.01 -1.19 -4.61
C ARG A 52 -11.21 -2.46 -4.28
N LEU A 53 -10.31 -2.40 -3.30
CA LEU A 53 -9.47 -3.54 -2.90
C LEU A 53 -10.28 -4.73 -2.36
N ARG A 54 -11.39 -4.45 -1.67
CA ARG A 54 -12.30 -5.49 -1.13
C ARG A 54 -13.25 -6.10 -2.15
N MET A 55 -13.35 -5.57 -3.38
CA MET A 55 -14.17 -6.21 -4.41
C MET A 55 -13.67 -7.64 -4.64
N ALA A 56 -14.60 -8.60 -4.74
CA ALA A 56 -14.30 -10.03 -4.78
C ALA A 56 -13.35 -10.44 -5.92
N GLU A 57 -13.35 -9.67 -7.01
CA GLU A 57 -12.45 -9.83 -8.15
C GLU A 57 -10.98 -9.52 -7.80
N ASN A 58 -10.75 -8.53 -6.93
CA ASN A 58 -9.41 -8.02 -6.63
C ASN A 58 -8.82 -8.66 -5.37
N ILE A 59 -9.65 -9.02 -4.38
CA ILE A 59 -9.17 -9.44 -3.06
C ILE A 59 -8.25 -10.66 -3.13
N LYS A 60 -8.53 -11.61 -4.04
CA LYS A 60 -7.75 -12.84 -4.20
C LYS A 60 -6.29 -12.60 -4.56
N GLU A 61 -5.99 -11.49 -5.25
CA GLU A 61 -4.61 -11.14 -5.63
C GLU A 61 -3.76 -10.63 -4.46
N TYR A 62 -4.42 -10.23 -3.38
CA TYR A 62 -3.78 -9.66 -2.21
C TYR A 62 -3.62 -10.65 -1.08
N LEU A 63 -4.33 -11.78 -1.11
CA LEU A 63 -4.31 -12.79 -0.05
C LEU A 63 -3.02 -13.63 -0.07
N ASN A 64 -2.48 -13.85 1.12
CA ASN A 64 -1.33 -14.69 1.37
C ASN A 64 -1.78 -16.16 1.51
N PRO A 65 -1.40 -17.07 0.59
CA PRO A 65 -1.86 -18.45 0.59
C PRO A 65 -1.38 -19.28 1.79
N ILE A 66 -0.34 -18.82 2.48
CA ILE A 66 0.22 -19.48 3.68
C ILE A 66 -0.17 -18.77 4.98
N PHE A 67 -1.17 -17.89 4.94
CA PHE A 67 -1.68 -17.24 6.14
C PHE A 67 -2.19 -18.26 7.15
N ASN A 68 -1.80 -18.07 8.41
CA ASN A 68 -2.28 -18.85 9.54
C ASN A 68 -2.64 -17.91 10.68
N MET A 69 -3.94 -17.81 10.97
CA MET A 69 -4.50 -16.97 12.04
C MET A 69 -3.91 -17.27 13.42
N ASN A 70 -3.52 -18.53 13.67
CA ASN A 70 -2.95 -18.96 14.96
C ASN A 70 -1.43 -18.80 15.01
N SER A 71 -0.81 -18.24 13.96
CA SER A 71 0.64 -18.07 13.89
C SER A 71 1.11 -16.93 14.80
N PRO A 72 1.96 -17.21 15.81
CA PRO A 72 2.46 -16.15 16.68
C PRO A 72 3.36 -15.19 15.89
N MET A 73 3.12 -13.89 16.07
CA MET A 73 3.99 -12.86 15.50
C MET A 73 5.34 -12.89 16.23
N LYS A 74 6.32 -13.53 15.60
CA LYS A 74 7.71 -13.56 16.07
C LYS A 74 8.55 -12.67 15.17
N THR A 75 9.05 -11.58 15.76
CA THR A 75 9.98 -10.66 15.11
C THR A 75 11.28 -10.67 15.90
N GLU A 76 12.39 -11.00 15.23
CA GLU A 76 13.72 -10.91 15.82
C GLU A 76 14.32 -9.55 15.48
N ILE A 77 14.49 -8.71 16.49
CA ILE A 77 15.02 -7.36 16.34
C ILE A 77 16.55 -7.43 16.45
N SER A 78 17.19 -7.80 15.35
CA SER A 78 18.64 -7.75 15.18
C SER A 78 18.95 -6.95 13.92
N SER A 79 19.99 -6.12 13.95
CA SER A 79 20.42 -5.32 12.79
C SER A 79 20.65 -6.18 11.54
N GLN A 80 21.10 -7.42 11.72
CA GLN A 80 21.33 -8.40 10.65
C GLN A 80 20.04 -8.90 9.97
N ASN A 81 18.89 -8.75 10.62
CA ASN A 81 17.60 -9.22 10.10
C ASN A 81 16.85 -8.18 9.28
N TYR A 82 17.30 -6.92 9.27
CA TYR A 82 16.70 -5.88 8.43
C TYR A 82 17.15 -6.05 6.99
N LYS A 83 16.19 -6.01 6.06
CA LYS A 83 16.43 -6.08 4.62
C LYS A 83 15.87 -4.82 3.97
N SER A 84 16.54 -4.37 2.92
CA SER A 84 15.96 -3.40 1.98
C SER A 84 14.72 -4.02 1.33
N TRP A 85 13.69 -3.21 1.12
CA TRP A 85 12.52 -3.64 0.36
C TRP A 85 12.78 -3.42 -1.13
N ASP A 86 13.58 -4.30 -1.71
CA ASP A 86 14.11 -4.12 -3.07
C ASP A 86 13.00 -4.01 -4.11
N HIS A 87 11.90 -4.75 -3.98
CA HIS A 87 10.78 -4.62 -4.90
C HIS A 87 9.98 -3.32 -4.79
N MET A 88 10.22 -2.51 -3.76
CA MET A 88 9.65 -1.17 -3.61
C MET A 88 10.63 -0.10 -4.09
N PHE A 89 11.92 -0.20 -3.72
CA PHE A 89 12.90 0.87 -3.93
C PHE A 89 13.92 0.61 -5.04
N MET A 90 14.08 -0.65 -5.48
CA MET A 90 15.09 -1.07 -6.46
C MET A 90 14.41 -1.76 -7.65
N ARG A 91 13.76 -0.98 -8.51
CA ARG A 91 13.47 -1.39 -9.90
C ARG A 91 14.13 -0.43 -10.88
N SER A 92 15.21 -0.93 -11.50
CA SER A 92 15.75 -0.41 -12.74
C SER A 92 14.85 -0.89 -13.90
N THR A 93 14.27 0.06 -14.64
CA THR A 93 14.07 -0.02 -16.11
C THR A 93 13.10 -1.06 -16.73
N GLY A 94 12.08 -1.58 -16.05
CA GLY A 94 11.14 -2.49 -16.73
C GLY A 94 9.79 -2.71 -16.07
N GLY A 95 8.76 -2.04 -16.61
CA GLY A 95 7.37 -2.50 -16.68
C GLY A 95 6.54 -2.51 -15.37
N ASP A 96 5.41 -1.80 -15.45
CA ASP A 96 4.13 -2.03 -14.76
C ASP A 96 3.86 -1.33 -13.42
N PHE A 97 4.84 -0.68 -12.79
CA PHE A 97 4.58 0.15 -11.61
C PHE A 97 5.39 1.44 -11.70
N LEU A 98 4.73 2.55 -12.02
CA LEU A 98 5.32 3.88 -11.93
C LEU A 98 5.61 4.14 -10.45
N ASP A 99 6.90 4.26 -10.11
CA ASP A 99 7.34 4.73 -8.79
C ASP A 99 6.66 6.09 -8.53
N PRO A 100 5.86 6.23 -7.46
CA PRO A 100 5.25 7.50 -7.10
C PRO A 100 6.27 8.65 -7.01
N TRP A 101 7.52 8.37 -6.62
CA TRP A 101 8.59 9.37 -6.62
C TRP A 101 9.04 9.74 -8.01
N GLU A 102 9.05 8.82 -8.98
CA GLU A 102 9.25 9.16 -10.40
C GLU A 102 8.10 10.04 -10.90
N MET A 103 6.84 9.75 -10.54
CA MET A 103 5.72 10.63 -10.90
C MET A 103 5.90 12.03 -10.33
N LEU A 104 6.27 12.15 -9.05
CA LEU A 104 6.55 13.44 -8.40
C LEU A 104 7.78 14.16 -9.02
N ARG A 105 8.85 13.43 -9.36
CA ARG A 105 10.03 13.98 -10.05
C ARG A 105 9.68 14.51 -11.44
N ASN A 106 8.81 13.80 -12.16
CA ASN A 106 8.38 14.17 -13.51
C ASN A 106 7.28 15.25 -13.52
N LEU A 107 6.59 15.45 -12.39
CA LEU A 107 5.56 16.47 -12.22
C LEU A 107 6.08 17.91 -12.17
N LYS A 108 7.37 18.17 -12.47
CA LYS A 108 8.03 19.49 -12.58
C LYS A 108 7.07 20.62 -12.22
N ILE A 109 6.94 20.88 -10.93
CA ILE A 109 6.17 22.03 -10.46
C ILE A 109 6.97 23.25 -10.92
N ALA A 110 6.55 23.79 -12.06
CA ALA A 110 6.80 25.14 -12.51
C ALA A 110 5.83 26.09 -11.82
#